data_AF-A0A1G8YCQ6-F1
#
_entry.id   AF-A0A1G8YCQ6-F1
#
_cell.length_a   1.000
_cell.length_b   1.000
_cell.length_c   1.000
_cell.angle_alpha   90.00
_cell.angle_beta   90.00
_cell.angle_gamma   90.00
#
_symmetry.space_group_name_H-M   'P 1'
#
loop_
_entity.id
_entity.type
_entity.pdbx_description
1 polymer ?
#
loop_
_entity_poly.entity_id
_entity_poly.type
_entity_poly.pdbx_seq_one_letter_code
_entity_poly.pdbx_strand_id
1 'polypeptide(L)' 'MPNPDSKYRNDDGRVLRWEQMARYGWKEGGEIGRTEDGVLVDGDLYRPVLDGDHDVQ' A
#
# COMPACT_ATOMS: atom_id res chain seq x y z
N MET A 1 6.66 -7.10 -11.02
CA MET A 1 5.88 -7.27 -9.77
C MET A 1 6.37 -6.21 -8.79
N PRO A 2 5.50 -5.55 -8.01
CA PRO A 2 5.94 -4.57 -7.01
C PRO A 2 6.87 -5.23 -5.98
N ASN A 3 7.82 -4.45 -5.44
CA ASN A 3 8.73 -4.92 -4.40
C ASN A 3 7.91 -5.26 -3.13
N PRO A 4 8.07 -6.45 -2.51
CA PRO A 4 7.36 -6.80 -1.27
C PRO A 4 7.56 -5.78 -0.14
N ASP A 5 8.69 -5.09 -0.12
CA ASP A 5 9.01 -4.03 0.84
C ASP A 5 8.50 -2.64 0.44
N SER A 6 7.86 -2.49 -0.72
CA SER A 6 7.21 -1.22 -1.09
C SER A 6 6.17 -0.86 -0.03
N LYS A 7 6.35 0.31 0.57
CA LYS A 7 5.45 0.89 1.57
C LYS A 7 4.37 1.67 0.85
N TYR A 8 3.17 1.63 1.41
CA TYR A 8 2.03 2.40 0.96
C TYR A 8 1.37 3.05 2.15
N ARG A 9 0.81 4.25 1.98
CA ARG A 9 0.20 5.03 3.05
C ARG A 9 -1.22 5.45 2.67
N ASN A 10 -2.17 5.34 3.59
CA ASN A 10 -3.53 5.88 3.44
C ASN A 10 -3.64 7.30 4.02
N ASP A 11 -4.78 7.96 3.84
CA ASP A 11 -4.99 9.35 4.30
C ASP A 11 -4.96 9.51 5.83
N ASP A 12 -5.22 8.43 6.61
CA ASP A 12 -5.06 8.43 8.08
C ASP A 12 -3.60 8.32 8.55
N GLY A 13 -2.65 8.18 7.61
CA GLY A 13 -1.23 8.03 7.90
C GLY A 13 -0.80 6.59 8.21
N ARG A 14 -1.69 5.60 8.14
CA ARG A 14 -1.36 4.18 8.31
C ARG A 14 -0.51 3.71 7.14
N VAL A 15 0.58 3.01 7.44
CA VAL A 15 1.50 2.47 6.44
C VAL A 15 1.40 0.94 6.40
N LEU A 16 1.24 0.39 5.20
CA LEU A 16 1.27 -1.05 4.94
C LEU A 16 2.28 -1.38 3.85
N ARG A 17 2.90 -2.56 3.96
CA ARG A 17 3.74 -3.12 2.89
C ARG A 17 2.88 -3.87 1.87
N TRP A 18 3.38 -3.96 0.64
CA TRP A 18 2.78 -4.80 -0.41
C TRP A 18 2.49 -6.22 0.08
N GLU A 19 3.43 -6.86 0.79
CA GLU A 19 3.23 -8.21 1.32
C GLU A 19 2.07 -8.28 2.33
N GLN A 20 1.93 -7.27 3.20
CA GLN A 20 0.85 -7.23 4.19
C GLN A 20 -0.51 -7.09 3.52
N MET A 21 -0.60 -6.24 2.49
CA MET A 21 -1.83 -6.12 1.69
C MET A 21 -2.12 -7.44 0.97
N ALA A 22 -1.16 -8.04 0.25
CA ALA A 22 -1.36 -9.32 -0.42
C ALA A 22 -1.83 -10.43 0.55
N ARG A 23 -1.30 -10.47 1.78
CA ARG A 23 -1.77 -11.37 2.84
C ARG A 23 -3.18 -11.08 3.30
N TYR A 24 -3.58 -9.81 3.41
CA TYR A 24 -4.92 -9.39 3.80
C TYR A 24 -5.97 -9.91 2.82
N GLY A 25 -5.76 -9.71 1.51
CA GLY A 25 -6.66 -10.22 0.48
C GLY A 25 -6.70 -11.75 0.40
N TRP A 26 -5.57 -12.41 0.63
CA TRP A 26 -5.50 -13.88 0.56
C TRP A 26 -6.05 -14.59 1.80
N LYS A 27 -5.69 -14.14 3.01
CA LYS A 27 -6.00 -14.84 4.26
C LYS A 27 -7.28 -14.36 4.93
N GLU A 28 -7.55 -13.06 4.87
CA GLU A 28 -8.68 -12.46 5.59
C GLU A 28 -9.92 -12.31 4.69
N GLY A 29 -9.80 -12.64 3.40
CA GLY A 29 -10.88 -12.47 2.42
C GLY A 29 -11.23 -11.00 2.17
N GLY A 30 -10.32 -10.09 2.54
CA GLY A 30 -10.51 -8.66 2.36
C GLY A 30 -10.51 -8.25 0.89
N GLU A 31 -11.27 -7.22 0.56
CA GLU A 31 -11.31 -6.69 -0.81
C GLU A 31 -10.01 -5.91 -1.09
N ILE A 32 -9.27 -6.36 -2.11
CA ILE A 32 -8.08 -5.65 -2.59
C ILE A 32 -8.23 -5.30 -4.06
N GLY A 33 -8.22 -4.01 -4.34
CA GLY A 33 -8.30 -3.44 -5.68
C GLY A 33 -7.02 -2.70 -6.04
N ARG A 34 -6.62 -2.75 -7.31
CA ARG A 34 -5.59 -1.84 -7.84
C ARG A 34 -6.27 -0.70 -8.57
N THR A 35 -5.81 0.51 -8.32
CA THR A 35 -6.23 1.75 -8.99
C THR A 35 -5.01 2.41 -9.61
N GLU A 36 -5.22 3.48 -10.38
CA GLU A 36 -4.12 4.28 -10.93
C GLU A 36 -3.29 4.94 -9.82
N ASP A 37 -3.95 5.36 -8.74
CA ASP A 37 -3.33 6.07 -7.62
C ASP A 37 -2.69 5.15 -6.56
N GLY A 38 -2.99 3.86 -6.56
CA GLY A 38 -2.48 2.93 -5.55
C GLY A 38 -3.29 1.64 -5.39
N VAL A 39 -3.43 1.21 -4.14
CA VAL A 39 -4.08 -0.06 -3.76
C VAL A 39 -5.23 0.23 -2.81
N LEU A 40 -6.44 -0.17 -3.17
CA LEU A 40 -7.58 -0.18 -2.28
C LEU A 40 -7.51 -1.43 -1.41
N VAL A 41 -7.62 -1.26 -0.09
CA VAL A 41 -7.65 -2.35 0.90
C VAL A 41 -8.82 -2.08 1.82
N ASP A 42 -9.86 -2.91 1.76
CA ASP A 42 -11.08 -2.76 2.58
C ASP A 42 -11.74 -1.38 2.44
N GLY A 43 -11.71 -0.80 1.23
CA GLY A 43 -12.23 0.54 0.95
C GLY A 43 -11.25 1.69 1.20
N ASP A 44 -10.13 1.45 1.88
CA ASP A 44 -9.09 2.47 2.12
C ASP A 44 -8.07 2.51 0.97
N LEU A 45 -7.79 3.70 0.43
CA LEU A 45 -6.77 3.89 -0.61
C LEU A 45 -5.38 4.06 0.00
N TYR A 46 -4.50 3.10 -0.28
CA TYR A 46 -3.08 3.13 0.06
C TYR A 46 -2.25 3.53 -1.16
N ARG A 47 -1.61 4.69 -1.09
CA ARG A 47 -0.76 5.24 -2.17
C ARG A 47 0.71 4.85 -1.94
N PRO A 48 1.49 4.54 -2.98
CA PRO A 48 2.89 4.16 -2.82
C PRO A 48 3.68 5.29 -2.17
N VAL A 49 4.42 4.96 -1.12
CA VAL A 49 5.44 5.86 -0.56
C VAL A 49 6.65 5.70 -1.46
N LEU A 50 6.90 6.72 -2.29
CA LEU A 50 8.14 6.80 -3.04
C LEU A 50 9.26 7.05 -2.01
N ASP A 51 10.13 6.05 -1.81
CA ASP A 51 11.42 6.22 -1.15
C ASP A 51 12.27 7.12 -2.08
N GLY A 52 11.98 8.41 -2.02
CA GLY A 52 12.46 9.46 -2.91
C GLY A 52 12.43 10.85 -2.27
N ASP A 53 11.76 11.00 -1.12
CA ASP A 53 11.99 12.08 -0.16
C ASP A 53 13.14 11.67 0.78
N HIS A 54 14.30 11.33 0.19
CA HIS A 54 15.53 11.70 0.87
C HIS A 54 15.60 13.21 0.71
N ASP A 55 15.33 13.92 1.80
CA ASP A 55 15.79 15.27 2.09
C ASP A 55 16.94 15.68 1.15
N VAL A 56 16.63 16.54 0.18
CA VAL A 56 17.63 17.42 -0.42
C VAL A 56 17.99 18.46 0.64
N GLN A 57 18.83 18.08 1.60
CA GLN A 57 19.54 19.01 2.49
C GLN A 57 21.04 18.96 2.22
#